data_AF-A0A967WEZ3-F1
#
_entry.id   AF-A0A967WEZ3-F1
#
_cell.length_a   1.000
_cell.length_b   1.000
_cell.length_c   1.000
_cell.angle_alpha   90.00
_cell.angle_beta   90.00
_cell.angle_gamma   90.00
#
_symmetry.space_group_name_H-M   'P 1'
#
loop_
_entity.id
_entity.type
_entity.pdbx_description
1 polymer ?
#
loop_
_entity_poly.entity_id
_entity_poly.type
_entity_poly.pdbx_seq_one_letter_code
_entity_poly.pdbx_strand_id
1 'polypeptide(L)'
;SSESEKAIRDDRADTIILGCAGMAEVAKAVSERVGVPVIDPVVAGIKMLEVLHVLGLSQSRKAYFKPRPKKRVCAPPVTAKA
;
A
#
# COMPACT_ATOMS: atom_id res chain seq x y z
N SER A 1 9.42 -13.82 -9.12
CA SER A 1 10.22 -12.97 -10.03
C SER A 1 9.85 -13.16 -11.50
N SER A 2 9.37 -14.33 -11.94
CA SER A 2 9.03 -14.56 -13.36
C SER A 2 8.05 -13.54 -13.96
N GLU A 3 7.03 -13.12 -13.20
CA GLU A 3 6.07 -12.12 -13.68
C GLU A 3 6.69 -10.72 -13.78
N SER A 4 7.59 -10.35 -12.87
CA SER A 4 8.32 -9.09 -12.94
C SER A 4 9.25 -9.04 -14.16
N GLU A 5 9.94 -10.15 -14.46
CA GLU A 5 10.82 -10.29 -15.63
C GLU A 5 10.01 -10.19 -16.94
N LYS A 6 8.81 -10.78 -17.01
CA LYS A 6 7.89 -10.63 -18.14
C LYS A 6 7.42 -9.19 -18.29
N ALA A 7 6.99 -8.53 -17.22
CA ALA A 7 6.54 -7.14 -17.27
C ALA A 7 7.64 -6.19 -17.80
N ILE A 8 8.91 -6.42 -17.42
CA ILE A 8 10.03 -5.64 -17.94
C ILE A 8 10.25 -5.89 -19.42
N ARG A 9 10.24 -7.15 -19.86
CA ARG A 9 10.53 -7.51 -21.26
C ARG A 9 9.37 -7.16 -22.21
N ASP A 10 8.16 -7.52 -21.82
CA ASP A 10 6.99 -7.53 -22.69
C ASP A 10 6.22 -6.19 -22.58
N ASP A 11 6.10 -5.62 -21.37
CA ASP A 11 5.39 -4.36 -21.12
C ASP A 11 6.33 -3.14 -21.02
N ARG A 12 7.65 -3.37 -21.09
CA ARG A 12 8.69 -2.33 -20.93
C ARG A 12 8.61 -1.60 -19.57
N ALA A 13 8.23 -2.32 -18.52
CA ALA A 13 8.24 -1.78 -17.17
C ALA A 13 9.67 -1.41 -16.74
N ASP A 14 9.87 -0.17 -16.31
CA ASP A 14 11.13 0.34 -15.77
C ASP A 14 11.16 0.35 -14.23
N THR A 15 10.04 0.02 -13.58
CA THR A 15 9.85 -0.05 -12.13
C THR A 15 8.71 -1.04 -11.83
N ILE A 16 8.81 -1.77 -10.71
CA ILE A 16 7.80 -2.72 -10.26
C ILE A 16 7.21 -2.29 -8.92
N ILE A 17 5.90 -2.36 -8.76
CA ILE A 17 5.21 -2.19 -7.46
C ILE A 17 4.77 -3.56 -6.97
N LEU A 18 5.12 -3.92 -5.73
CA LEU A 18 4.66 -5.19 -5.15
C LEU A 18 3.15 -5.18 -4.93
N GLY A 19 2.47 -6.23 -5.40
CA GLY A 19 1.01 -6.32 -5.34
C GLY A 19 0.43 -6.84 -4.01
N CYS A 20 1.28 -7.31 -3.09
CA CYS A 20 0.84 -7.88 -1.82
C CYS A 20 1.68 -7.34 -0.66
N ALA A 21 1.02 -6.90 0.41
CA ALA A 21 1.66 -6.37 1.61
C ALA A 21 2.58 -7.39 2.31
N GLY A 22 2.34 -8.69 2.12
CA GLY A 22 3.20 -9.76 2.66
C GLY A 22 4.55 -9.93 1.92
N MET A 23 4.82 -9.14 0.89
CA MET A 23 6.06 -9.24 0.08
C MET A 23 7.12 -8.20 0.47
N ALA A 24 6.93 -7.45 1.55
CA ALA A 24 7.83 -6.37 1.97
C ALA A 24 9.30 -6.82 2.08
N GLU A 25 9.55 -7.97 2.69
CA GLU A 25 10.91 -8.50 2.91
C GLU A 25 11.62 -8.93 1.61
N VAL A 26 10.87 -9.20 0.53
CA VAL A 26 11.45 -9.66 -0.75
C VAL A 26 11.70 -8.52 -1.73
N ALA A 27 11.28 -7.29 -1.44
CA ALA A 27 11.42 -6.15 -2.36
C ALA A 27 12.86 -5.96 -2.86
N LYS A 28 13.82 -5.96 -1.94
CA LYS A 28 15.25 -5.79 -2.25
C LYS A 28 15.79 -6.93 -3.11
N ALA A 29 15.52 -8.18 -2.71
CA ALA A 29 15.98 -9.36 -3.43
C ALA A 29 15.38 -9.46 -4.84
N VAL A 30 14.12 -9.06 -5.01
CA VAL A 30 13.49 -8.99 -6.33
C VAL A 30 14.14 -7.91 -7.17
N SER A 31 14.36 -6.71 -6.62
CA SER A 31 14.99 -5.59 -7.35
C SER A 31 16.38 -5.94 -7.85
N GLU A 32 17.22 -6.54 -7.00
CA GLU A 32 18.56 -7.02 -7.37
C GLU A 32 18.50 -8.07 -8.50
N ARG A 33 17.50 -8.95 -8.48
CA ARG A 33 17.32 -9.99 -9.49
C ARG A 33 16.83 -9.44 -10.84
N VAL A 34 15.91 -8.48 -10.83
CA VAL A 34 15.29 -7.98 -12.06
C VAL A 34 15.98 -6.73 -12.64
N GLY A 35 16.86 -6.09 -11.88
CA GLY A 35 17.66 -4.95 -12.34
C GLY A 35 16.91 -3.61 -12.43
N VAL A 36 15.67 -3.55 -11.94
CA VAL A 36 14.86 -2.33 -11.88
C VAL A 36 14.38 -2.04 -10.45
N PRO A 37 14.05 -0.79 -10.11
CA PRO A 37 13.51 -0.45 -8.79
C PRO A 37 12.23 -1.23 -8.47
N VAL A 38 12.12 -1.68 -7.23
CA VAL A 38 10.92 -2.33 -6.70
C VAL A 38 10.39 -1.54 -5.51
N ILE A 39 9.13 -1.11 -5.60
CA ILE A 39 8.45 -0.33 -4.57
C ILE A 39 7.63 -1.26 -3.68
N ASP A 40 7.90 -1.20 -2.37
CA ASP A 40 7.01 -1.76 -1.34
C ASP A 40 5.88 -0.77 -1.04
N PRO A 41 4.61 -1.12 -1.35
CA PRO A 41 3.48 -0.23 -1.12
C PRO A 41 3.21 0.05 0.37
N VAL A 42 3.63 -0.83 1.28
CA VAL A 42 3.41 -0.65 2.72
C VAL A 42 4.27 0.49 3.25
N VAL A 43 5.59 0.41 3.00
CA VAL A 43 6.54 1.46 3.41
C VAL A 43 6.22 2.77 2.69
N ALA A 44 5.93 2.72 1.39
CA ALA A 44 5.55 3.90 0.62
C ALA A 44 4.28 4.57 1.19
N GLY A 45 3.28 3.78 1.58
CA GLY A 45 2.05 4.27 2.21
C GLY A 45 2.31 4.96 3.55
N ILE A 46 3.16 4.38 4.40
CA ILE A 46 3.53 4.99 5.70
C ILE A 46 4.28 6.31 5.48
N LYS A 47 5.21 6.36 4.53
CA LYS A 47 5.94 7.61 4.21
C LYS A 47 5.02 8.69 3.66
N MET A 48 4.04 8.32 2.83
CA MET A 48 3.03 9.27 2.37
C MET A 48 2.18 9.80 3.54
N LEU A 49 1.82 8.94 4.50
CA LEU A 49 1.10 9.33 5.71
C LEU A 49 1.90 10.33 6.57
N GLU A 50 3.19 10.05 6.79
CA GLU A 50 4.10 10.96 7.52
C GLU A 50 4.13 12.34 6.87
N VAL A 51 4.27 12.41 5.54
CA VAL A 51 4.24 13.68 4.79
C VAL A 51 2.92 14.43 5.00
N LEU A 52 1.79 13.75 4.88
CA LEU A 52 0.48 14.37 5.10
C LEU A 52 0.34 14.91 6.53
N HIS A 53 0.84 14.17 7.51
CA HIS A 53 0.82 14.58 8.91
C HIS A 53 1.66 15.83 9.17
N VAL A 54 2.91 15.86 8.66
CA VAL A 54 3.82 17.02 8.80
C VAL A 54 3.24 18.27 8.17
N LEU A 55 2.56 18.12 7.03
CA LEU A 55 1.91 19.23 6.34
C LEU A 55 0.57 19.66 6.99
N GLY A 56 0.10 18.96 8.02
CA GLY A 56 -1.21 19.23 8.64
C GLY A 56 -2.39 18.94 7.71
N LEU A 57 -2.20 18.08 6.70
CA LEU A 57 -3.22 17.75 5.71
C LEU A 57 -4.02 16.51 6.14
N SER A 58 -5.33 16.55 5.86
CA SER A 58 -6.24 15.43 6.11
C SER A 58 -7.25 15.30 4.96
N GLN A 59 -8.01 14.20 4.94
CA GLN A 59 -9.00 13.98 3.89
C GLN A 59 -10.08 15.05 3.89
N SER A 60 -10.30 15.66 2.73
CA SER A 60 -11.37 16.65 2.53
C SER A 60 -12.74 16.03 2.80
N ARG A 61 -13.53 16.66 3.67
CA ARG A 61 -14.92 16.25 3.95
C ARG A 61 -15.91 16.57 2.83
N LYS A 62 -15.47 17.31 1.81
CA LYS A 62 -16.23 17.52 0.57
C LYS A 62 -16.10 16.33 -0.40
N ALA A 63 -14.96 15.64 -0.40
CA ALA A 63 -14.73 14.44 -1.21
C ALA A 63 -15.08 13.16 -0.43
N TYR A 64 -14.65 13.08 0.82
CA TYR A 64 -14.89 11.96 1.74
C TYR A 64 -15.93 12.34 2.79
N PHE A 65 -17.20 12.24 2.38
CA PHE A 65 -18.35 12.58 3.22
C PHE A 65 -18.37 11.75 4.51
N LYS A 66 -18.90 12.34 5.59
CA LYS A 66 -19.27 11.56 6.77
C LYS A 66 -20.29 10.50 6.34
N PRO A 67 -20.15 9.24 6.78
CA PRO A 67 -21.11 8.23 6.40
C PRO A 67 -22.48 8.56 6.97
N ARG A 68 -23.53 8.25 6.21
CA ARG A 68 -24.92 8.64 6.52
C ARG A 68 -25.35 8.15 7.91
N PRO A 69 -26.20 8.92 8.63
CA PRO A 69 -26.77 8.46 9.89
C PRO A 69 -27.65 7.23 9.64
N LYS A 70 -27.31 6.11 10.29
CA LYS A 70 -28.08 4.87 10.32
C LYS A 70 -27.82 4.13 11.63
N LYS A 71 -28.78 3.34 12.11
CA LYS A 71 -28.53 2.42 13.24
C LYS A 71 -27.41 1.47 12.83
N ARG A 72 -26.26 1.55 13.51
CA ARG A 72 -25.12 0.65 13.29
C ARG A 72 -25.19 -0.42 14.36
N VAL A 73 -25.45 -1.65 13.96
CA VAL A 73 -25.14 -2.78 14.81
C VAL A 73 -23.64 -2.96 14.67
N CYS A 74 -22.87 -2.53 15.67
CA CYS A 74 -21.47 -2.91 15.72
C CYS A 74 -21.46 -4.43 15.87
N ALA A 75 -20.71 -5.14 15.02
CA ALA A 75 -20.36 -6.50 15.37
C ALA A 75 -19.70 -6.45 16.75
N PRO A 76 -20.02 -7.38 17.68
CA PRO A 76 -19.35 -7.40 18.97
C PRO A 76 -17.83 -7.40 18.71
N PRO A 77 -17.05 -6.69 19.55
CA PRO A 77 -15.59 -6.67 19.37
C PRO A 77 -15.12 -8.12 19.30
N VAL A 78 -14.40 -8.46 18.23
CA VAL A 78 -13.65 -9.72 18.16
C VAL A 78 -12.74 -9.67 19.37
N THR A 79 -12.98 -10.57 20.32
CA THR A 79 -12.46 -10.50 21.69
C THR A 79 -11.00 -10.07 21.71
N ALA A 80 -10.72 -8.95 22.39
CA ALA A 80 -9.38 -8.70 22.90
C ALA A 80 -9.05 -9.86 23.84
N LYS A 81 -8.19 -10.78 23.41
CA LYS A 81 -7.56 -11.73 24.33
C LYS A 81 -6.68 -10.93 25.29
N ALA A 82 -6.99 -11.05 26.57
CA ALA A 82 -6.13 -10.68 27.69
C ALA A 82 -4.83 -11.48 27.67
#